data_AF-A0A2M4AIM5-F1
#
_entry.id   AF-A0A2M4AIM5-F1
#
_cell.length_a   1.000
_cell.length_b   1.000
_cell.length_c   1.000
_cell.angle_alpha   90.00
_cell.angle_beta   90.00
_cell.angle_gamma   90.00
#
_symmetry.space_group_name_H-M   'P 1'
#
loop_
_entity.id
_entity.type
_entity.pdbx_description
1 polymer ?
#
loop_
_entity_poly.entity_id
_entity_poly.type
_entity_poly.pdbx_seq_one_letter_code
_entity_poly.pdbx_strand_id
1 'polypeptide(L)'
;YSAIMSDRKRSSQPRVVRTYEFPTKPEKQTLGQYLYNSRDGKILGRTATAWGQLMLFYAAFYTVLAALFAICMQGLLVTLNHEYPKWQLEQSIIGSSPGLSFRPMPEDVEQVAAIQYVAANKTDVAIWTDLINTFLEPYTDRTKLPPGTEQVICDFNSPPAAGKVCAVDVSKLGTCTAAENFGYNRSAPCIFLKLNRIYDWVPDYYDVDDLPDEMPSDLIDYIKGLTSEQERKQVWVSCQELGSAANKTEVLEVQYSPSRGFPSYYYPYLNQQGYLSPLVAVHFPRPPTKTPITIECRAWAKNILYRGGTRDRRGSLQFTMRID
;
A
#
# COMPACT_ATOMS: atom_id res chain seq x y z
N TYR A 1 98.34 68.20 -2.33
CA TYR A 1 99.21 67.07 -1.96
C TYR A 1 98.56 65.77 -2.39
N SER A 2 99.39 64.87 -2.90
CA SER A 2 99.07 63.78 -3.83
C SER A 2 98.43 62.54 -3.21
N ALA A 3 97.66 61.83 -4.07
CA ALA A 3 97.53 60.37 -4.21
C ALA A 3 96.85 59.55 -3.09
N ILE A 4 95.97 58.61 -3.45
CA ILE A 4 96.28 57.21 -3.83
C ILE A 4 94.94 56.49 -4.14
N MET A 5 94.87 55.88 -5.31
CA MET A 5 93.85 54.91 -5.71
C MET A 5 94.18 53.57 -5.03
N SER A 6 93.23 52.95 -4.34
CA SER A 6 93.36 51.55 -3.89
C SER A 6 92.08 50.76 -4.17
N ASP A 7 92.27 49.75 -5.00
CA ASP A 7 91.33 48.70 -5.39
C ASP A 7 90.75 47.98 -4.15
N ARG A 8 89.42 47.85 -4.07
CA ARG A 8 88.78 46.99 -3.06
C ARG A 8 87.97 45.87 -3.73
N LYS A 9 88.53 44.66 -3.60
CA LYS A 9 88.01 43.36 -4.00
C LYS A 9 86.51 43.17 -3.68
N ARG A 10 85.76 42.73 -4.71
CA ARG A 10 84.38 42.25 -4.60
C ARG A 10 84.37 40.89 -3.89
N SER A 11 83.83 40.84 -2.66
CA SER A 11 83.65 39.59 -1.91
C SER A 11 82.38 38.88 -2.38
N SER A 12 82.51 37.60 -2.75
CA SER A 12 81.46 36.73 -3.28
C SER A 12 80.48 36.28 -2.20
N GLN A 13 79.17 36.39 -2.45
CA GLN A 13 78.12 35.80 -1.61
C GLN A 13 78.16 34.26 -1.64
N PRO A 14 77.80 33.56 -0.54
CA PRO A 14 77.78 32.11 -0.50
C PRO A 14 76.63 31.54 -1.36
N ARG A 15 76.96 30.54 -2.18
CA ARG A 15 76.03 29.82 -3.07
C ARG A 15 75.22 28.82 -2.24
N VAL A 16 73.92 29.06 -2.06
CA VAL A 16 73.01 28.09 -1.42
C VAL A 16 72.81 26.90 -2.37
N VAL A 17 73.43 25.76 -2.04
CA VAL A 17 73.21 24.51 -2.75
C VAL A 17 71.89 23.90 -2.27
N ARG A 18 70.85 23.93 -3.09
CA ARG A 18 69.65 23.12 -2.87
C ARG A 18 69.94 21.71 -3.37
N THR A 19 70.17 20.77 -2.47
CA THR A 19 70.17 19.34 -2.77
C THR A 19 68.74 18.90 -3.06
N TYR A 20 68.50 18.42 -4.28
CA TYR A 20 67.24 17.78 -4.65
C TYR A 20 67.36 16.30 -4.31
N GLU A 21 66.61 15.83 -3.31
CA GLU A 21 66.44 14.40 -3.07
C GLU A 21 65.44 13.83 -4.09
N PHE A 22 65.82 12.77 -4.78
CA PHE A 22 64.92 12.06 -5.68
C PHE A 22 63.87 11.30 -4.85
N PRO A 23 62.57 11.39 -5.17
CA PRO A 23 61.54 10.66 -4.44
C PRO A 23 61.77 9.15 -4.57
N THR A 24 61.98 8.48 -3.44
CA THR A 24 62.10 7.03 -3.37
C THR A 24 60.73 6.38 -3.48
N LYS A 25 60.67 5.18 -4.08
CA LYS A 25 59.42 4.44 -4.22
C LYS A 25 58.90 4.06 -2.82
N PRO A 26 57.63 4.31 -2.48
CA PRO A 26 57.09 3.99 -1.17
C PRO A 26 57.16 2.48 -0.91
N GLU A 27 57.53 2.12 0.32
CA GLU A 27 57.60 0.74 0.78
C GLU A 27 56.20 0.10 0.71
N LYS A 28 56.11 -1.15 0.23
CA LYS A 28 54.83 -1.87 0.12
C LYS A 28 54.30 -2.16 1.53
N GLN A 29 53.21 -1.49 1.92
CA GLN A 29 52.58 -1.71 3.23
C GLN A 29 51.79 -3.02 3.24
N THR A 30 51.88 -3.77 4.32
CA THR A 30 50.97 -4.89 4.60
C THR A 30 49.59 -4.40 5.04
N LEU A 31 48.54 -5.21 4.90
CA LEU A 31 47.17 -4.83 5.28
C LEU A 31 47.05 -4.36 6.74
N GLY A 32 47.77 -5.00 7.65
CA GLY A 32 47.83 -4.59 9.07
C GLY A 32 48.48 -3.23 9.26
N GLN A 33 49.58 -2.94 8.54
CA GLN A 33 50.27 -1.65 8.58
C GLN A 33 49.47 -0.53 7.92
N TYR A 34 48.60 -0.85 6.95
CA TYR A 34 47.66 0.09 6.35
C TYR A 34 46.54 0.48 7.32
N LEU A 35 46.00 -0.49 8.07
CA LEU A 35 44.98 -0.26 9.11
C LEU A 35 45.54 0.55 10.27
N TYR A 36 46.71 0.16 10.78
CA TYR A 36 47.38 0.85 11.88
C TYR A 36 48.90 0.79 11.72
N ASN A 37 49.52 1.95 11.53
CA ASN A 37 50.97 2.06 11.51
C ASN A 37 51.48 2.45 12.90
N SER A 38 51.95 1.44 13.66
CA SER A 38 52.51 1.61 15.01
C SER A 38 53.73 2.54 15.08
N ARG A 39 54.47 2.73 13.97
CA ARG A 39 55.64 3.62 13.93
C ARG A 39 55.25 5.10 13.87
N ASP A 40 54.17 5.42 13.15
CA ASP A 40 53.71 6.79 12.90
C ASP A 40 52.47 7.16 13.75
N GLY A 41 51.86 6.20 14.45
CA GLY A 41 50.60 6.38 15.17
C GLY A 41 49.41 6.72 14.25
N LYS A 42 49.48 6.37 12.96
CA LYS A 42 48.45 6.68 11.96
C LYS A 42 47.47 5.51 11.83
N ILE A 43 46.17 5.81 11.83
CA ILE A 43 45.07 4.87 11.58
C ILE A 43 44.55 5.14 10.17
N LEU A 44 44.48 4.13 9.30
CA LEU A 44 44.01 4.26 7.91
C LEU A 44 44.65 5.44 7.16
N GLY A 45 45.96 5.65 7.37
CA GLY A 45 46.75 6.70 6.72
C GLY A 45 46.61 8.11 7.30
N ARG A 46 45.85 8.34 8.38
CA ARG A 46 45.72 9.66 9.04
C ARG A 46 46.09 9.60 10.52
N THR A 47 46.59 10.72 11.07
CA THR A 47 46.82 10.86 12.51
C THR A 47 45.49 10.99 13.26
N ALA A 48 45.47 10.65 14.55
CA ALA A 48 44.27 10.81 15.39
C ALA A 48 43.74 12.26 15.41
N THR A 49 44.64 13.25 15.35
CA THR A 49 44.28 14.68 15.25
C THR A 49 43.59 15.01 13.93
N ALA A 50 44.09 14.48 12.80
CA ALA A 50 43.47 14.67 11.49
C ALA A 50 42.12 13.94 11.38
N TRP A 51 41.96 12.78 12.03
CA TRP A 51 40.67 12.12 12.18
C TRP A 51 39.69 12.94 13.02
N GLY A 52 40.12 13.46 14.17
CA GLY A 52 39.28 14.32 15.01
C GLY A 52 38.81 15.57 14.27
N GLN A 53 39.71 16.24 13.53
CA GLN A 53 39.37 17.40 12.69
C GLN A 53 38.41 17.04 11.56
N LEU A 54 38.63 15.89 10.90
CA LEU A 54 37.74 15.39 9.84
C LEU A 54 36.34 15.11 10.37
N MET A 55 36.25 14.38 11.48
CA MET A 55 34.98 14.02 12.12
C MET A 55 34.25 15.26 12.63
N LEU A 56 34.97 16.22 13.23
CA LEU A 56 34.39 17.49 13.66
C LEU A 56 33.86 18.29 12.47
N PHE A 57 34.62 18.36 11.37
CA PHE A 57 34.18 19.03 10.14
C PHE A 57 32.90 18.40 9.59
N TYR A 58 32.87 17.07 9.41
CA TYR A 58 31.68 16.39 8.91
C TYR A 58 30.51 16.46 9.87
N ALA A 59 30.75 16.38 11.19
CA ALA A 59 29.71 16.55 12.19
C ALA A 59 29.07 17.94 12.09
N ALA A 60 29.87 19.00 12.02
CA ALA A 60 29.37 20.36 11.83
C ALA A 60 28.65 20.53 10.48
N PHE A 61 29.25 20.05 9.39
CA PHE A 61 28.67 20.12 8.05
C PHE A 61 27.31 19.43 7.96
N TYR A 62 27.20 18.18 8.42
CA TYR A 62 25.94 17.43 8.38
C TYR A 62 24.92 17.98 9.38
N THR A 63 25.33 18.57 10.50
CA THR A 63 24.40 19.26 11.41
C THR A 63 23.75 20.45 10.72
N VAL A 64 24.53 21.28 10.03
CA VAL A 64 24.00 22.42 9.26
C VAL A 64 23.10 21.94 8.12
N LEU A 65 23.50 20.90 7.39
CA LEU A 65 22.71 20.33 6.30
C LEU A 65 21.37 19.76 6.80
N ALA A 66 21.39 19.02 7.91
CA ALA A 66 20.17 18.48 8.54
C ALA A 66 19.24 19.60 9.02
N ALA A 67 19.78 20.68 9.59
CA ALA A 67 19.00 21.84 9.99
C ALA A 67 18.34 22.53 8.79
N LEU A 68 19.06 22.73 7.69
CA LEU A 68 18.49 23.28 6.45
C LEU A 68 17.37 22.40 5.91
N PHE A 69 17.58 21.09 5.84
CA PHE A 69 16.55 20.13 5.44
C PHE A 69 15.31 20.22 6.35
N ALA A 70 15.51 20.26 7.67
CA ALA A 70 14.41 20.36 8.62
C ALA A 70 13.60 21.66 8.45
N ILE A 71 14.26 22.79 8.20
CA ILE A 71 13.58 24.07 7.93
C ILE A 71 12.76 23.99 6.64
N CYS A 72 13.33 23.48 5.55
CA CYS A 72 12.62 23.28 4.29
C CYS A 72 11.43 22.32 4.45
N MET A 73 11.61 21.23 5.19
CA MET A 73 10.56 20.26 5.46
C MET A 73 9.44 20.85 6.32
N GLN A 74 9.77 21.67 7.33
CA GLN A 74 8.78 22.40 8.11
C GLN A 74 7.99 23.38 7.26
N GLY A 75 8.67 24.14 6.38
CA GLY A 75 7.99 25.02 5.42
C GLY A 75 6.97 24.27 4.55
N LEU A 76 7.31 23.05 4.08
CA LEU A 76 6.37 22.19 3.37
C LEU A 76 5.20 21.75 4.27
N LEU A 77 5.47 21.23 5.47
CA LEU A 77 4.44 20.70 6.38
C LEU A 77 3.42 21.77 6.80
N VAL A 78 3.85 23.03 6.97
CA VAL A 78 2.94 24.16 7.28
C VAL A 78 1.94 24.43 6.14
N THR A 79 2.26 24.07 4.89
CA THR A 79 1.34 24.26 3.75
C THR A 79 0.35 23.10 3.55
N LEU A 80 0.46 22.02 4.34
CA LEU A 80 -0.39 20.85 4.21
C LEU A 80 -1.55 20.90 5.20
N ASN A 81 -2.73 20.49 4.75
CA ASN A 81 -3.87 20.28 5.62
C ASN A 81 -3.82 18.86 6.22
N HIS A 82 -4.18 18.72 7.50
CA HIS A 82 -4.25 17.43 8.20
C HIS A 82 -5.56 16.65 7.94
N GLU A 83 -6.61 17.32 7.47
CA GLU A 83 -7.92 16.72 7.25
C GLU A 83 -8.07 16.14 5.85
N TYR A 84 -7.50 16.79 4.84
CA TYR A 84 -7.64 16.39 3.43
C TYR A 84 -6.36 16.59 2.62
N PRO A 85 -6.11 15.74 1.61
CA PRO A 85 -4.94 15.89 0.75
C PRO A 85 -5.09 17.10 -0.17
N LYS A 86 -3.98 17.80 -0.43
CA LYS A 86 -3.93 18.99 -1.30
C LYS A 86 -4.29 18.67 -2.75
N TRP A 87 -3.78 17.56 -3.27
CA TRP A 87 -4.07 17.07 -4.61
C TRP A 87 -5.03 15.89 -4.50
N GLN A 88 -6.17 15.96 -5.19
CA GLN A 88 -7.26 15.01 -5.08
C GLN A 88 -7.57 14.39 -6.45
N LEU A 89 -8.08 13.15 -6.44
CA LEU A 89 -8.53 12.44 -7.65
C LEU A 89 -7.46 12.46 -8.75
N GLU A 90 -7.80 12.92 -9.97
CA GLU A 90 -6.90 12.98 -11.13
C GLU A 90 -5.66 13.87 -10.93
N GLN A 91 -5.71 14.84 -10.03
CA GLN A 91 -4.53 15.66 -9.71
C GLN A 91 -3.56 14.93 -8.77
N SER A 92 -4.03 13.86 -8.13
CA SER A 92 -3.23 13.05 -7.21
C SER A 92 -2.54 11.90 -7.93
N ILE A 93 -1.45 11.40 -7.35
CA ILE A 93 -0.74 10.21 -7.86
C ILE A 93 -1.62 8.94 -7.75
N ILE A 94 -2.61 8.94 -6.83
CA ILE A 94 -3.53 7.82 -6.61
C ILE A 94 -4.53 7.70 -7.78
N GLY A 95 -4.91 8.83 -8.37
CA GLY A 95 -5.93 8.92 -9.43
C GLY A 95 -7.36 8.87 -8.90
N SER A 96 -8.35 8.79 -9.81
CA SER A 96 -9.78 8.74 -9.49
C SER A 96 -10.40 7.33 -9.50
N SER A 97 -9.60 6.29 -9.73
CA SER A 97 -10.11 4.91 -9.84
C SER A 97 -9.72 4.09 -8.60
N PRO A 98 -10.67 3.75 -7.71
CA PRO A 98 -10.36 2.90 -6.55
C PRO A 98 -9.97 1.48 -6.97
N GLY A 99 -9.07 0.90 -6.20
CA GLY A 99 -8.77 -0.53 -6.24
C GLY A 99 -9.80 -1.34 -5.46
N LEU A 100 -9.96 -2.61 -5.84
CA LEU A 100 -10.73 -3.60 -5.07
C LEU A 100 -9.77 -4.47 -4.27
N SER A 101 -10.08 -4.66 -2.99
CA SER A 101 -9.32 -5.53 -2.08
C SER A 101 -10.23 -6.63 -1.53
N PHE A 102 -9.65 -7.76 -1.13
CA PHE A 102 -10.38 -8.84 -0.47
C PHE A 102 -9.76 -9.20 0.88
N ARG A 103 -10.57 -9.84 1.74
CA ARG A 103 -10.17 -10.44 3.02
C ARG A 103 -10.79 -11.83 3.15
N PRO A 104 -10.14 -12.79 3.82
CA PRO A 104 -8.81 -12.69 4.44
C PRO A 104 -7.70 -12.64 3.40
N MET A 105 -6.59 -11.97 3.72
CA MET A 105 -5.40 -11.90 2.86
C MET A 105 -4.28 -12.72 3.52
N PRO A 106 -3.60 -13.62 2.79
CA PRO A 106 -2.47 -14.38 3.34
C PRO A 106 -1.30 -13.45 3.71
N GLU A 107 -0.46 -13.89 4.66
CA GLU A 107 0.72 -13.14 5.11
C GLU A 107 1.83 -13.07 4.03
N ASP A 108 1.93 -14.09 3.17
CA ASP A 108 2.91 -14.12 2.08
C ASP A 108 2.40 -13.34 0.85
N VAL A 109 2.77 -12.06 0.79
CA VAL A 109 2.30 -11.09 -0.23
C VAL A 109 3.18 -11.02 -1.48
N GLU A 110 4.21 -11.87 -1.60
CA GLU A 110 5.16 -11.82 -2.72
C GLU A 110 4.59 -12.39 -4.05
N GLN A 111 3.45 -13.10 -4.01
CA GLN A 111 2.81 -13.76 -5.17
C GLN A 111 1.32 -13.39 -5.32
N VAL A 112 0.66 -13.93 -6.35
CA VAL A 112 -0.80 -13.89 -6.50
C VAL A 112 -1.42 -14.44 -5.23
N ALA A 113 -2.25 -13.63 -4.56
CA ALA A 113 -2.81 -13.99 -3.27
C ALA A 113 -3.55 -15.34 -3.36
N ALA A 114 -3.21 -16.27 -2.47
CA ALA A 114 -3.74 -17.63 -2.50
C ALA A 114 -4.39 -17.99 -1.16
N ILE A 115 -5.64 -18.48 -1.21
CA ILE A 115 -6.34 -19.09 -0.08
C ILE A 115 -6.19 -20.60 -0.22
N GLN A 116 -5.45 -21.21 0.69
CA GLN A 116 -5.21 -22.65 0.70
C GLN A 116 -5.45 -23.19 2.11
N TYR A 117 -6.33 -24.18 2.24
CA TYR A 117 -6.60 -24.83 3.52
C TYR A 117 -7.16 -26.23 3.33
N VAL A 118 -7.00 -27.05 4.36
CA VAL A 118 -7.63 -28.36 4.47
C VAL A 118 -8.91 -28.22 5.30
N ALA A 119 -10.07 -28.47 4.71
CA ALA A 119 -11.36 -28.23 5.38
C ALA A 119 -11.58 -29.16 6.59
N ALA A 120 -11.01 -30.36 6.54
CA ALA A 120 -11.04 -31.32 7.64
C ALA A 120 -10.14 -30.91 8.82
N ASN A 121 -9.14 -30.05 8.58
CA ASN A 121 -8.19 -29.63 9.61
C ASN A 121 -8.66 -28.34 10.30
N LYS A 122 -9.06 -28.47 11.57
CA LYS A 122 -9.54 -27.34 12.38
C LYS A 122 -8.48 -26.25 12.59
N THR A 123 -7.19 -26.60 12.64
CA THR A 123 -6.14 -25.59 12.82
C THR A 123 -5.99 -24.73 11.58
N ASP A 124 -6.08 -25.33 10.39
CA ASP A 124 -5.96 -24.60 9.13
C ASP A 124 -7.17 -23.70 8.91
N VAL A 125 -8.37 -24.19 9.23
CA VAL A 125 -9.58 -23.38 9.23
C VAL A 125 -9.45 -22.20 10.20
N ALA A 126 -8.94 -22.43 11.41
CA ALA A 126 -8.78 -21.38 12.42
C ALA A 126 -7.91 -20.21 11.94
N ILE A 127 -6.81 -20.47 11.23
CA ILE A 127 -5.94 -19.43 10.66
C ILE A 127 -6.76 -18.44 9.82
N TRP A 128 -7.60 -18.94 8.92
CA TRP A 128 -8.41 -18.09 8.05
C TRP A 128 -9.55 -17.40 8.78
N THR A 129 -10.24 -18.11 9.67
CA THR A 129 -11.34 -17.52 10.45
C THR A 129 -10.85 -16.44 11.40
N ASP A 130 -9.67 -16.59 11.99
CA ASP A 130 -9.08 -15.61 12.92
C ASP A 130 -8.65 -14.34 12.20
N LEU A 131 -8.09 -14.46 10.99
CA LEU A 131 -7.82 -13.31 10.12
C LEU A 131 -9.09 -12.52 9.80
N ILE A 132 -10.20 -13.22 9.53
CA ILE A 132 -11.49 -12.59 9.28
C ILE A 132 -12.04 -11.94 10.55
N ASN A 133 -12.03 -12.64 11.68
CA ASN A 133 -12.51 -12.11 12.97
C ASN A 133 -11.76 -10.83 13.35
N THR A 134 -10.42 -10.85 13.24
CA THR A 134 -9.57 -9.68 13.49
C THR A 134 -9.91 -8.53 12.54
N PHE A 135 -10.17 -8.82 11.27
CA PHE A 135 -10.59 -7.81 10.29
C PHE A 135 -11.97 -7.21 10.60
N LEU A 136 -12.90 -8.02 11.10
CA LEU A 136 -14.27 -7.60 11.40
C LEU A 136 -14.42 -6.95 12.78
N GLU A 137 -13.41 -7.00 13.67
CA GLU A 137 -13.47 -6.36 15.00
C GLU A 137 -14.00 -4.92 15.00
N PRO A 138 -13.54 -4.00 14.12
CA PRO A 138 -14.03 -2.62 14.11
C PRO A 138 -15.50 -2.50 13.67
N TYR A 139 -16.03 -3.52 12.99
CA TYR A 139 -17.40 -3.57 12.47
C TYR A 139 -18.36 -4.18 13.49
N THR A 140 -17.89 -5.05 14.38
CA THR A 140 -18.68 -5.72 15.41
C THR A 140 -18.65 -4.97 16.74
N ASP A 141 -17.48 -4.43 17.11
CA ASP A 141 -17.24 -3.80 18.40
C ASP A 141 -17.02 -2.29 18.25
N ARG A 142 -18.03 -1.51 18.66
CA ARG A 142 -17.99 -0.05 18.63
C ARG A 142 -16.93 0.54 19.56
N THR A 143 -16.47 -0.19 20.58
CA THR A 143 -15.41 0.29 21.49
C THR A 143 -14.05 0.37 20.80
N LYS A 144 -13.88 -0.35 19.69
CA LYS A 144 -12.66 -0.30 18.86
C LYS A 144 -12.63 0.90 17.91
N LEU A 145 -13.71 1.67 17.82
CA LEU A 145 -13.78 2.87 17.00
C LEU A 145 -13.19 4.08 17.75
N PRO A 146 -12.69 5.11 17.02
CA PRO A 146 -12.22 6.34 17.63
C PRO A 146 -13.29 6.98 18.54
N PRO A 147 -12.92 7.56 19.69
CA PRO A 147 -13.87 8.24 20.57
C PRO A 147 -14.53 9.41 19.84
N GLY A 148 -15.83 9.61 20.08
CA GLY A 148 -16.62 10.64 19.38
C GLY A 148 -17.19 10.20 18.03
N THR A 149 -17.02 8.94 17.64
CA THR A 149 -17.65 8.39 16.43
C THR A 149 -19.17 8.33 16.57
N GLU A 150 -19.89 8.96 15.63
CA GLU A 150 -21.33 8.82 15.48
C GLU A 150 -21.66 8.01 14.22
N GLN A 151 -21.93 6.71 14.40
CA GLN A 151 -22.44 5.87 13.32
C GLN A 151 -23.98 5.84 13.33
N VAL A 152 -24.59 5.97 12.15
CA VAL A 152 -26.04 5.88 11.94
C VAL A 152 -26.37 4.75 10.97
N ILE A 153 -27.58 4.19 11.07
CA ILE A 153 -28.06 3.22 10.08
C ILE A 153 -28.49 4.00 8.85
N CYS A 154 -27.89 3.68 7.72
CA CYS A 154 -28.17 4.32 6.44
C CYS A 154 -28.91 3.37 5.50
N ASP A 155 -29.69 3.96 4.60
CA ASP A 155 -30.27 3.30 3.44
C ASP A 155 -30.21 4.25 2.24
N PHE A 156 -30.71 3.80 1.08
CA PHE A 156 -30.67 4.59 -0.15
C PHE A 156 -31.54 5.86 -0.12
N ASN A 157 -32.52 5.94 0.78
CA ASN A 157 -33.40 7.10 0.96
C ASN A 157 -32.95 8.00 2.12
N SER A 158 -32.12 7.47 3.02
CA SER A 158 -31.68 8.08 4.27
C SER A 158 -30.15 8.06 4.35
N PRO A 159 -29.44 8.90 3.55
CA PRO A 159 -28.00 9.04 3.66
C PRO A 159 -27.59 9.71 4.99
N PRO A 160 -26.33 9.56 5.43
CA PRO A 160 -25.88 10.12 6.70
C PRO A 160 -25.87 11.65 6.63
N ALA A 161 -26.28 12.31 7.72
CA ALA A 161 -26.13 13.76 7.87
C ALA A 161 -24.64 14.15 7.96
N ALA A 162 -24.33 15.43 7.68
CA ALA A 162 -22.97 15.93 7.76
C ALA A 162 -22.33 15.65 9.14
N GLY A 163 -21.11 15.10 9.13
CA GLY A 163 -20.37 14.71 10.33
C GLY A 163 -20.70 13.33 10.89
N LYS A 164 -21.74 12.65 10.38
CA LYS A 164 -22.07 11.26 10.75
C LYS A 164 -21.61 10.30 9.66
N VAL A 165 -21.43 9.03 10.04
CA VAL A 165 -21.00 7.97 9.12
C VAL A 165 -21.98 6.80 9.16
N CYS A 166 -22.07 6.04 8.08
CA CYS A 166 -22.93 4.86 8.05
C CYS A 166 -22.31 3.69 8.82
N ALA A 167 -23.10 3.08 9.70
CA ALA A 167 -22.78 1.79 10.30
C ALA A 167 -22.90 0.69 9.24
N VAL A 168 -21.88 -0.16 9.14
CA VAL A 168 -21.93 -1.37 8.31
C VAL A 168 -22.51 -2.48 9.16
N ASP A 169 -23.70 -2.95 8.78
CA ASP A 169 -24.41 -3.98 9.52
C ASP A 169 -23.90 -5.38 9.15
N VAL A 170 -23.05 -5.93 10.03
CA VAL A 170 -22.49 -7.28 9.88
C VAL A 170 -23.55 -8.39 9.96
N SER A 171 -24.72 -8.13 10.55
CA SER A 171 -25.78 -9.13 10.63
C SER A 171 -26.42 -9.43 9.27
N LYS A 172 -26.29 -8.50 8.31
CA LYS A 172 -26.80 -8.66 6.94
C LYS A 172 -25.81 -9.41 6.02
N LEU A 173 -24.70 -9.93 6.53
CA LEU A 173 -23.70 -10.69 5.77
C LEU A 173 -24.13 -12.15 5.50
N GLY A 174 -25.40 -12.50 5.77
CA GLY A 174 -25.97 -13.79 5.43
C GLY A 174 -25.32 -14.95 6.18
N THR A 175 -24.88 -15.97 5.45
CA THR A 175 -24.21 -17.15 6.02
C THR A 175 -22.75 -16.88 6.44
N CYS A 176 -22.18 -15.73 6.07
CA CYS A 176 -20.79 -15.38 6.34
C CYS A 176 -20.61 -14.79 7.74
N THR A 177 -20.90 -15.58 8.77
CA THR A 177 -20.81 -15.19 10.19
C THR A 177 -19.70 -15.95 10.92
N ALA A 178 -19.23 -15.37 12.02
CA ALA A 178 -18.25 -16.01 12.90
C ALA A 178 -18.76 -17.32 13.50
N ALA A 179 -20.06 -17.40 13.83
CA ALA A 179 -20.69 -18.61 14.35
C ALA A 179 -20.60 -19.80 13.37
N GLU A 180 -20.66 -19.51 12.07
CA GLU A 180 -20.57 -20.48 10.99
C GLU A 180 -19.13 -20.68 10.48
N ASN A 181 -18.11 -20.18 11.19
CA ASN A 181 -16.70 -20.18 10.76
C ASN A 181 -16.50 -19.61 9.34
N PHE A 182 -17.35 -18.66 8.94
CA PHE A 182 -17.37 -18.09 7.59
C PHE A 182 -17.43 -19.16 6.48
N GLY A 183 -17.99 -20.35 6.78
CA GLY A 183 -18.14 -21.48 5.87
C GLY A 183 -16.86 -22.28 5.56
N TYR A 184 -15.71 -21.91 6.14
CA TYR A 184 -14.43 -22.63 5.94
C TYR A 184 -14.48 -24.08 6.44
N ASN A 185 -15.24 -24.36 7.50
CA ASN A 185 -15.41 -25.72 8.04
C ASN A 185 -16.21 -26.68 7.14
N ARG A 186 -16.93 -26.16 6.13
CA ARG A 186 -17.80 -26.93 5.22
C ARG A 186 -17.32 -26.90 3.77
N SER A 187 -16.08 -26.51 3.53
CA SER A 187 -15.54 -26.29 2.18
C SER A 187 -16.35 -25.25 1.37
N ALA A 188 -17.00 -24.31 2.05
CA ALA A 188 -17.84 -23.29 1.45
C ALA A 188 -17.44 -21.89 1.95
N PRO A 189 -16.20 -21.44 1.67
CA PRO A 189 -15.64 -20.27 2.32
C PRO A 189 -16.31 -18.97 1.87
N CYS A 190 -16.32 -17.99 2.78
CA CYS A 190 -16.66 -16.62 2.49
C CYS A 190 -15.42 -15.73 2.40
N ILE A 191 -15.40 -14.82 1.43
CA ILE A 191 -14.45 -13.71 1.37
C ILE A 191 -15.20 -12.38 1.49
N PHE A 192 -14.51 -11.34 1.92
CA PHE A 192 -15.06 -9.99 2.04
C PHE A 192 -14.36 -9.05 1.08
N LEU A 193 -15.14 -8.46 0.19
CA LEU A 193 -14.67 -7.45 -0.74
C LEU A 193 -14.83 -6.06 -0.13
N LYS A 194 -13.83 -5.22 -0.40
CA LYS A 194 -13.75 -3.85 0.09
C LYS A 194 -13.09 -2.97 -0.96
N LEU A 195 -13.70 -1.81 -1.24
CA LEU A 195 -13.08 -0.79 -2.09
C LEU A 195 -12.06 0.05 -1.30
N ASN A 196 -10.96 0.40 -1.96
CA ASN A 196 -9.95 1.31 -1.42
C ASN A 196 -10.55 2.71 -1.24
N ARG A 197 -10.23 3.35 -0.12
CA ARG A 197 -10.73 4.69 0.21
C ARG A 197 -9.97 5.73 -0.61
N ILE A 198 -10.69 6.56 -1.36
CA ILE A 198 -10.14 7.75 -2.01
C ILE A 198 -10.92 8.94 -1.45
N TYR A 199 -10.20 9.97 -1.01
CA TYR A 199 -10.80 11.18 -0.46
C TYR A 199 -11.65 11.87 -1.54
N ASP A 200 -12.87 12.27 -1.16
CA ASP A 200 -13.86 12.94 -2.01
C ASP A 200 -14.22 12.20 -3.31
N TRP A 201 -14.02 10.88 -3.33
CA TRP A 201 -14.42 10.07 -4.47
C TRP A 201 -15.90 9.70 -4.38
N VAL A 202 -16.64 10.05 -5.43
CA VAL A 202 -18.05 9.70 -5.63
C VAL A 202 -18.12 8.72 -6.81
N PRO A 203 -18.71 7.52 -6.63
CA PRO A 203 -18.88 6.60 -7.74
C PRO A 203 -19.84 7.14 -8.80
N ASP A 204 -19.50 6.91 -10.07
CA ASP A 204 -20.37 7.16 -11.21
C ASP A 204 -21.08 5.86 -11.59
N TYR A 205 -22.38 5.77 -11.30
CA TYR A 205 -23.15 4.53 -11.39
C TYR A 205 -23.62 4.27 -12.82
N TYR A 206 -23.83 2.99 -13.15
CA TYR A 206 -24.46 2.62 -14.41
C TYR A 206 -25.98 2.77 -14.35
N ASP A 207 -26.55 3.26 -15.45
CA ASP A 207 -27.99 3.24 -15.69
C ASP A 207 -28.37 1.91 -16.37
N VAL A 208 -29.66 1.54 -16.31
CA VAL A 208 -30.15 0.28 -16.88
C VAL A 208 -29.93 0.19 -18.40
N ASP A 209 -29.97 1.34 -19.06
CA ASP A 209 -29.82 1.47 -20.51
C ASP A 209 -28.35 1.61 -20.94
N ASP A 210 -27.42 1.80 -19.99
CA ASP A 210 -26.00 2.11 -20.24
C ASP A 210 -25.10 1.09 -19.53
N LEU A 211 -25.43 -0.20 -19.63
CA LEU A 211 -24.62 -1.29 -19.07
C LEU A 211 -23.55 -1.73 -20.10
N PRO A 212 -22.28 -1.90 -19.71
CA PRO A 212 -21.21 -2.26 -20.62
C PRO A 212 -21.32 -3.72 -21.08
N ASP A 213 -20.98 -4.00 -22.34
CA ASP A 213 -21.03 -5.34 -22.95
C ASP A 213 -20.14 -6.37 -22.23
N GLU A 214 -19.08 -5.92 -21.56
CA GLU A 214 -18.19 -6.78 -20.78
C GLU A 214 -18.81 -7.28 -19.47
N MET A 215 -19.91 -6.68 -19.01
CA MET A 215 -20.58 -7.06 -17.77
C MET A 215 -21.21 -8.45 -17.89
N PRO A 216 -21.02 -9.36 -16.91
CA PRO A 216 -21.64 -10.67 -16.93
C PRO A 216 -23.16 -10.59 -17.06
N SER A 217 -23.74 -11.46 -17.89
CA SER A 217 -25.18 -11.45 -18.17
C SER A 217 -26.03 -11.68 -16.91
N ASP A 218 -25.54 -12.50 -15.97
CA ASP A 218 -26.23 -12.74 -14.69
C ASP A 218 -26.28 -11.48 -13.82
N LEU A 219 -25.26 -10.61 -13.89
CA LEU A 219 -25.27 -9.32 -13.22
C LEU A 219 -26.19 -8.33 -13.93
N ILE A 220 -26.19 -8.31 -15.27
CA ILE A 220 -27.11 -7.48 -16.05
C ILE A 220 -28.57 -7.82 -15.71
N ASP A 221 -28.92 -9.11 -15.70
CA ASP A 221 -30.26 -9.59 -15.38
C ASP A 221 -30.65 -9.25 -13.93
N TYR A 222 -29.70 -9.39 -13.00
CA TYR A 222 -29.89 -8.97 -11.60
C TYR A 222 -30.20 -7.47 -11.49
N ILE A 223 -29.43 -6.61 -12.16
CA ILE A 223 -29.63 -5.15 -12.13
C ILE A 223 -30.98 -4.78 -12.75
N LYS A 224 -31.34 -5.40 -13.88
CA LYS A 224 -32.64 -5.19 -14.56
C LYS A 224 -33.83 -5.69 -13.74
N GLY A 225 -33.62 -6.70 -12.90
CA GLY A 225 -34.64 -7.23 -11.99
C GLY A 225 -34.95 -6.33 -10.79
N LEU A 226 -34.09 -5.34 -10.49
CA LEU A 226 -34.32 -4.40 -9.39
C LEU A 226 -35.37 -3.36 -9.76
N THR A 227 -36.40 -3.24 -8.93
CA THR A 227 -37.52 -2.31 -9.15
C THR A 227 -37.15 -0.88 -8.80
N SER A 228 -36.34 -0.67 -7.76
CA SER A 228 -35.97 0.65 -7.25
C SER A 228 -34.77 1.25 -8.00
N GLU A 229 -34.90 2.48 -8.50
CA GLU A 229 -33.79 3.23 -9.10
C GLU A 229 -32.70 3.57 -8.08
N GLN A 230 -33.12 3.83 -6.84
CA GLN A 230 -32.22 4.17 -5.75
C GLN A 230 -31.33 2.97 -5.40
N GLU A 231 -31.87 1.75 -5.39
CA GLU A 231 -31.08 0.53 -5.17
C GLU A 231 -30.09 0.24 -6.29
N ARG A 232 -30.28 0.83 -7.48
CA ARG A 232 -29.31 0.71 -8.58
C ARG A 232 -28.10 1.62 -8.41
N LYS A 233 -28.15 2.62 -7.53
CA LYS A 233 -27.03 3.53 -7.22
C LYS A 233 -26.02 2.85 -6.30
N GLN A 234 -25.32 1.87 -6.82
CA GLN A 234 -24.25 1.15 -6.12
C GLN A 234 -23.12 0.77 -7.08
N VAL A 235 -21.92 0.59 -6.54
CA VAL A 235 -20.79 0.04 -7.30
C VAL A 235 -20.97 -1.47 -7.35
N TRP A 236 -21.34 -2.00 -8.52
CA TRP A 236 -21.63 -3.43 -8.65
C TRP A 236 -20.36 -4.27 -8.57
N VAL A 237 -20.53 -5.55 -8.24
CA VAL A 237 -19.45 -6.50 -8.19
C VAL A 237 -19.85 -7.79 -8.89
N SER A 238 -18.91 -8.35 -9.66
CA SER A 238 -19.01 -9.73 -10.15
C SER A 238 -17.73 -10.49 -9.82
N CYS A 239 -17.85 -11.79 -9.57
CA CYS A 239 -16.74 -12.70 -9.35
C CYS A 239 -16.91 -13.90 -10.27
N GLN A 240 -15.87 -14.27 -10.98
CA GLN A 240 -15.89 -15.36 -11.94
C GLN A 240 -14.57 -16.14 -11.90
N GLU A 241 -14.62 -17.40 -12.29
CA GLU A 241 -13.41 -18.21 -12.42
C GLU A 241 -12.63 -17.83 -13.68
N LEU A 242 -11.34 -17.52 -13.52
CA LEU A 242 -10.40 -17.22 -14.61
C LEU A 242 -9.76 -18.54 -15.10
N GLY A 243 -10.21 -19.06 -16.24
CA GLY A 243 -9.69 -20.28 -16.86
C GLY A 243 -10.39 -20.61 -18.18
N SER A 244 -9.76 -21.44 -19.02
CA SER A 244 -10.29 -21.73 -20.36
C SER A 244 -11.65 -22.43 -20.29
N ALA A 245 -12.70 -21.71 -20.68
CA ALA A 245 -14.08 -22.17 -20.80
C ALA A 245 -14.26 -23.37 -21.76
N ALA A 246 -13.19 -23.78 -22.45
CA ALA A 246 -13.21 -24.86 -23.43
C ALA A 246 -13.49 -26.26 -22.85
N ASN A 247 -13.37 -26.48 -21.54
CA ASN A 247 -13.53 -27.82 -20.92
C ASN A 247 -14.33 -27.84 -19.59
N LYS A 248 -14.96 -26.74 -19.19
CA LYS A 248 -15.69 -26.68 -17.91
C LYS A 248 -17.19 -26.59 -18.13
N THR A 249 -17.90 -27.64 -17.74
CA THR A 249 -19.37 -27.74 -17.83
C THR A 249 -20.10 -27.09 -16.65
N GLU A 250 -19.40 -26.79 -15.55
CA GLU A 250 -19.99 -26.24 -14.33
C GLU A 250 -19.53 -24.80 -14.09
N VAL A 251 -20.50 -23.89 -14.03
CA VAL A 251 -20.30 -22.49 -13.66
C VAL A 251 -20.11 -22.41 -12.15
N LEU A 252 -19.10 -21.66 -11.71
CA LEU A 252 -18.88 -21.39 -10.28
C LEU A 252 -20.09 -20.65 -9.71
N GLU A 253 -20.81 -21.28 -8.79
CA GLU A 253 -21.90 -20.64 -8.07
C GLU A 253 -21.34 -19.65 -7.05
N VAL A 254 -21.82 -18.40 -7.09
CA VAL A 254 -21.36 -17.32 -6.21
C VAL A 254 -22.56 -16.57 -5.63
N GLN A 255 -22.59 -16.44 -4.30
CA GLN A 255 -23.63 -15.74 -3.56
C GLN A 255 -23.06 -14.47 -2.91
N TYR A 256 -23.85 -13.40 -2.90
CA TYR A 256 -23.43 -12.09 -2.41
C TYR A 256 -24.32 -11.64 -1.24
N SER A 257 -23.74 -10.97 -0.25
CA SER A 257 -24.48 -10.39 0.87
C SER A 257 -23.83 -9.10 1.37
N PRO A 258 -24.61 -8.08 1.81
CA PRO A 258 -26.08 -8.03 1.79
C PRO A 258 -26.66 -7.78 0.39
N SER A 259 -25.90 -7.15 -0.50
CA SER A 259 -26.24 -6.89 -1.90
C SER A 259 -25.04 -7.22 -2.79
N ARG A 260 -25.26 -7.28 -4.11
CA ARG A 260 -24.22 -7.56 -5.11
C ARG A 260 -23.39 -6.30 -5.46
N GLY A 261 -23.14 -5.43 -4.49
CA GLY A 261 -22.43 -4.16 -4.72
C GLY A 261 -22.26 -3.30 -3.48
N PHE A 262 -21.57 -2.17 -3.63
CA PHE A 262 -21.32 -1.19 -2.57
C PHE A 262 -22.29 -0.01 -2.70
N PRO A 263 -23.25 0.16 -1.77
CA PRO A 263 -24.27 1.19 -1.87
C PRO A 263 -23.74 2.63 -1.87
N SER A 264 -24.44 3.52 -2.58
CA SER A 264 -24.09 4.94 -2.72
C SER A 264 -23.97 5.70 -1.41
N TYR A 265 -24.83 5.41 -0.43
CA TYR A 265 -24.89 6.13 0.83
C TYR A 265 -23.64 6.00 1.72
N TYR A 266 -22.67 5.15 1.37
CA TYR A 266 -21.36 5.10 2.01
C TYR A 266 -20.34 6.10 1.42
N TYR A 267 -20.65 6.76 0.31
CA TYR A 267 -19.74 7.67 -0.38
C TYR A 267 -20.27 9.11 -0.31
N PRO A 268 -19.38 10.13 -0.36
CA PRO A 268 -17.92 10.05 -0.44
C PRO A 268 -17.24 9.83 0.92
N TYR A 269 -15.99 9.35 0.86
CA TYR A 269 -15.09 9.34 2.01
C TYR A 269 -14.43 10.71 2.15
N LEU A 270 -14.67 11.39 3.28
CA LEU A 270 -14.16 12.73 3.59
C LEU A 270 -13.27 12.71 4.85
N ASN A 271 -12.60 11.58 5.10
CA ASN A 271 -11.80 11.40 6.32
C ASN A 271 -12.61 11.53 7.62
N GLN A 272 -13.91 11.19 7.57
CA GLN A 272 -14.79 11.25 8.73
C GLN A 272 -14.36 10.23 9.80
N GLN A 273 -14.38 10.65 11.06
CA GLN A 273 -14.00 9.77 12.17
C GLN A 273 -14.94 8.57 12.28
N GLY A 274 -14.36 7.38 12.46
CA GLY A 274 -15.09 6.13 12.58
C GLY A 274 -15.78 5.65 11.29
N TYR A 275 -15.45 6.25 10.14
CA TYR A 275 -15.85 5.73 8.83
C TYR A 275 -15.29 4.32 8.60
N LEU A 276 -16.20 3.38 8.33
CA LEU A 276 -15.90 2.03 7.91
C LEU A 276 -16.26 1.87 6.43
N SER A 277 -15.40 1.20 5.67
CA SER A 277 -15.72 0.97 4.26
C SER A 277 -16.82 -0.09 4.17
N PRO A 278 -17.78 0.04 3.24
CA PRO A 278 -18.78 -1.00 3.04
C PRO A 278 -18.11 -2.31 2.63
N LEU A 279 -18.73 -3.42 3.04
CA LEU A 279 -18.28 -4.76 2.77
C LEU A 279 -19.31 -5.50 1.93
N VAL A 280 -18.84 -6.30 0.98
CA VAL A 280 -19.64 -7.30 0.29
C VAL A 280 -19.06 -8.67 0.63
N ALA A 281 -19.83 -9.50 1.32
CA ALA A 281 -19.49 -10.90 1.53
C ALA A 281 -19.78 -11.68 0.26
N VAL A 282 -18.81 -12.47 -0.19
CA VAL A 282 -18.90 -13.35 -1.34
C VAL A 282 -18.73 -14.77 -0.83
N HIS A 283 -19.80 -15.55 -0.91
CA HIS A 283 -19.88 -16.92 -0.45
C HIS A 283 -19.79 -17.87 -1.65
N PHE A 284 -18.91 -18.85 -1.55
CA PHE A 284 -18.78 -19.93 -2.52
C PHE A 284 -19.42 -21.19 -1.94
N PRO A 285 -20.69 -21.50 -2.24
CA PRO A 285 -21.40 -22.63 -1.62
C PRO A 285 -20.87 -24.00 -2.04
N ARG A 286 -20.41 -24.13 -3.31
CA ARG A 286 -19.94 -25.40 -3.90
C ARG A 286 -18.72 -25.18 -4.81
N PRO A 287 -17.58 -24.71 -4.28
CA PRO A 287 -16.36 -24.56 -5.07
C PRO A 287 -15.76 -25.94 -5.41
N PRO A 288 -15.08 -26.08 -6.56
CA PRO A 288 -14.23 -27.23 -6.84
C PRO A 288 -13.20 -27.48 -5.73
N THR A 289 -13.14 -28.72 -5.23
CA THR A 289 -12.16 -29.16 -4.22
C THR A 289 -11.00 -29.90 -4.86
N LYS A 290 -9.83 -29.93 -4.21
CA LYS A 290 -8.59 -30.63 -4.60
C LYS A 290 -7.89 -30.07 -5.85
N THR A 291 -8.50 -29.11 -6.54
CA THR A 291 -7.92 -28.40 -7.67
C THR A 291 -7.85 -26.91 -7.37
N PRO A 292 -6.73 -26.23 -7.67
CA PRO A 292 -6.67 -24.78 -7.52
C PRO A 292 -7.51 -24.10 -8.60
N ILE A 293 -8.38 -23.20 -8.18
CA ILE A 293 -9.17 -22.34 -9.07
C ILE A 293 -8.68 -20.89 -8.92
N THR A 294 -8.63 -20.15 -10.02
CA THR A 294 -8.31 -18.73 -9.99
C THR A 294 -9.61 -17.95 -10.12
N ILE A 295 -9.88 -17.03 -9.20
CA ILE A 295 -11.09 -16.21 -9.20
C ILE A 295 -10.69 -14.76 -9.46
N GLU A 296 -11.39 -14.11 -10.38
CA GLU A 296 -11.33 -12.67 -10.58
C GLU A 296 -12.63 -12.05 -10.08
N CYS A 297 -12.52 -11.07 -9.19
CA CYS A 297 -13.62 -10.21 -8.80
C CYS A 297 -13.41 -8.79 -9.37
N ARG A 298 -14.40 -8.25 -10.07
CA ARG A 298 -14.38 -6.92 -10.69
C ARG A 298 -15.42 -6.02 -10.06
N ALA A 299 -15.05 -4.76 -9.83
CA ALA A 299 -15.96 -3.69 -9.44
C ALA A 299 -16.40 -2.91 -10.68
N TRP A 300 -17.67 -2.50 -10.71
CA TRP A 300 -18.30 -1.86 -11.86
C TRP A 300 -18.89 -0.50 -11.45
N ALA A 301 -18.24 0.55 -11.92
CA ALA A 301 -18.75 1.93 -11.98
C ALA A 301 -18.09 2.60 -13.20
N LYS A 302 -18.70 3.64 -13.78
CA LYS A 302 -18.20 4.33 -14.97
C LYS A 302 -16.82 4.96 -14.74
N ASN A 303 -16.54 5.40 -13.51
CA ASN A 303 -15.26 5.97 -13.09
C ASN A 303 -14.32 4.97 -12.39
N ILE A 304 -14.54 3.66 -12.53
CA ILE A 304 -13.58 2.63 -12.14
C ILE A 304 -12.91 2.08 -13.41
N LEU A 305 -11.62 2.36 -13.54
CA LEU A 305 -10.83 1.88 -14.68
C LEU A 305 -10.54 0.40 -14.49
N TYR A 306 -11.02 -0.41 -15.43
CA TYR A 306 -10.62 -1.80 -15.55
C TYR A 306 -9.35 -1.92 -16.38
N ARG A 307 -8.32 -2.54 -15.80
CA ARG A 307 -7.13 -2.97 -16.53
C ARG A 307 -6.84 -4.41 -16.15
N GLY A 308 -7.16 -5.33 -17.06
CA GLY A 308 -6.81 -6.74 -16.93
C GLY A 308 -5.29 -6.96 -17.02
N GLY A 309 -4.81 -8.06 -16.42
CA GLY A 309 -3.39 -8.47 -16.45
C GLY A 309 -2.81 -8.80 -15.08
N THR A 310 -1.64 -9.42 -15.07
CA THR A 310 -0.91 -9.76 -13.83
C THR A 310 -0.14 -8.56 -13.26
N ARG A 311 0.21 -7.57 -14.09
CA ARG A 311 0.89 -6.31 -13.71
C ARG A 311 -0.07 -5.14 -13.89
N ASP A 312 -0.05 -4.20 -12.94
CA ASP A 312 -0.85 -2.96 -12.95
C ASP A 312 -2.36 -3.18 -13.05
N ARG A 313 -2.89 -4.22 -12.41
CA ARG A 313 -4.33 -4.50 -12.36
C ARG A 313 -5.08 -3.37 -11.69
N ARG A 314 -6.18 -2.93 -12.30
CA ARG A 314 -7.08 -1.88 -11.78
C ARG A 314 -8.54 -2.30 -11.92
N GLY A 315 -9.37 -1.89 -10.96
CA GLY A 315 -10.81 -2.18 -10.96
C GLY A 315 -11.19 -3.66 -10.73
N SER A 316 -10.22 -4.56 -10.63
CA SER A 316 -10.42 -5.97 -10.28
C SER A 316 -9.34 -6.48 -9.33
N LEU A 317 -9.61 -7.61 -8.71
CA LEU A 317 -8.63 -8.40 -7.97
C LEU A 317 -8.66 -9.83 -8.45
N GLN A 318 -7.53 -10.51 -8.30
CA GLN A 318 -7.38 -11.92 -8.62
C GLN A 318 -6.77 -12.63 -7.41
N PHE A 319 -7.33 -13.77 -7.07
CA PHE A 319 -6.77 -14.67 -6.07
C PHE A 319 -6.97 -16.12 -6.50
N THR A 320 -6.11 -17.00 -6.00
CA THR A 320 -6.23 -18.44 -6.20
C THR A 320 -6.85 -19.06 -4.96
N MET A 321 -7.76 -20.00 -5.12
CA MET A 321 -8.35 -20.76 -4.03
C MET A 321 -8.11 -22.25 -4.25
N ARG A 322 -7.66 -22.96 -3.22
CA ARG A 322 -7.57 -24.42 -3.20
C ARG A 322 -8.06 -24.93 -1.86
N ILE A 323 -9.02 -25.84 -1.90
CA ILE A 323 -9.61 -26.46 -0.71
C ILE A 323 -9.34 -27.95 -0.79
N ASP A 324 -8.60 -28.47 0.18
CA ASP A 324 -8.21 -29.88 0.29
C ASP A 324 -9.03 -30.63 1.36
#